data_AF-A0A5C6P0J9-F1
#
_entry.id   AF-A0A5C6P0J9-F1
#
_cell.length_a   1.000
_cell.length_b   1.000
_cell.length_c   1.000
_cell.angle_alpha   90.00
_cell.angle_beta   90.00
_cell.angle_gamma   90.00
#
_symmetry.space_group_name_H-M   'P 1'
#
loop_
_entity.id
_entity.type
_entity.pdbx_description
1 polymer ?
#
loop_
_entity_poly.entity_id
_entity_poly.type
_entity_poly.pdbx_seq_one_letter_code
_entity_poly.pdbx_strand_id
1 'polypeptide(L)'
;MSFKPTKSRSMVLKKGKVVDNFRFSISGTVIPSITEQPVKSLGKLFDSSLKDTAAIQKSTEELGGWLTKVDKSGLPGRFKAWIYQYSILPRVLWPLLMYAVPVTTVESFERKISSFLRRWLGLPRSLNSDALYGTINTLQLPFSGLTE
;
A
#
# COMPACT_ATOMS: atom_id res chain seq x y z
N MET A 1 25.94 -13.37 -17.91
CA MET A 1 25.26 -12.19 -17.31
C MET A 1 26.26 -11.44 -16.45
N SER A 2 26.33 -10.11 -16.50
CA SER A 2 27.16 -9.30 -15.60
C SER A 2 26.29 -8.45 -14.67
N PHE A 3 26.66 -8.38 -13.39
CA PHE A 3 25.97 -7.53 -12.42
C PHE A 3 26.44 -6.09 -12.55
N LYS A 4 25.51 -5.13 -12.51
CA LYS A 4 25.81 -3.70 -12.55
C LYS A 4 26.06 -3.19 -11.13
N PRO A 5 27.28 -2.75 -10.76
CA PRO A 5 27.58 -2.30 -9.40
C PRO A 5 26.65 -1.17 -8.92
N THR A 6 26.23 -0.29 -9.83
CA THR A 6 25.31 0.82 -9.55
C THR A 6 23.92 0.37 -9.09
N LYS A 7 23.45 -0.82 -9.50
CA LYS A 7 22.15 -1.38 -9.12
C LYS A 7 22.24 -2.42 -8.00
N SER A 8 23.44 -2.86 -7.66
CA SER A 8 23.67 -3.81 -6.57
C SER A 8 23.76 -3.08 -5.23
N ARG A 9 23.37 -3.72 -4.13
CA ARG A 9 23.66 -3.28 -2.77
C ARG A 9 24.12 -4.46 -1.94
N SER A 10 24.86 -4.19 -0.88
CA SER A 10 25.30 -5.21 0.08
C SER A 10 24.64 -5.02 1.44
N MET A 11 24.43 -6.11 2.16
CA MET A 11 23.96 -6.10 3.54
C MET A 11 24.53 -7.32 4.24
N VAL A 12 25.11 -7.12 5.42
CA VAL A 12 25.64 -8.21 6.24
C VAL A 12 24.77 -8.39 7.47
N LEU A 13 24.33 -9.62 7.68
CA LEU A 13 23.57 -10.03 8.85
C LEU A 13 24.43 -10.94 9.72
N LYS A 14 24.70 -10.54 10.97
CA LYS A 14 25.40 -11.36 11.96
C LYS A 14 24.50 -11.54 13.17
N LYS A 15 24.11 -12.78 13.48
CA LYS A 15 23.18 -13.11 14.58
C LYS A 15 21.88 -12.29 14.53
N GLY A 16 21.30 -12.12 13.33
CA GLY A 16 20.05 -11.37 13.12
C GLY A 16 20.17 -9.85 13.20
N LYS A 17 21.37 -9.28 13.38
CA LYS A 17 21.62 -7.83 13.37
C LYS A 17 22.36 -7.42 12.11
N VAL A 18 21.98 -6.27 11.56
CA VAL A 18 22.70 -5.64 10.45
C VAL A 18 24.05 -5.12 10.96
N VAL A 19 25.13 -5.44 10.25
CA VAL A 19 26.49 -5.00 10.55
C VAL A 19 27.03 -4.26 9.33
N ASP A 20 27.45 -3.00 9.52
CA ASP A 20 27.88 -2.11 8.43
C ASP A 20 29.40 -1.92 8.36
N ASN A 21 30.16 -2.94 8.77
CA ASN A 21 31.62 -2.88 8.83
C ASN A 21 32.30 -3.55 7.63
N PHE A 22 31.52 -4.12 6.71
CA PHE A 22 32.02 -4.89 5.57
C PHE A 22 31.72 -4.18 4.26
N ARG A 23 32.68 -4.16 3.35
CA ARG A 23 32.53 -3.59 2.00
C ARG A 23 32.73 -4.69 0.97
N PHE A 24 31.85 -4.73 -0.01
CA PHE A 24 31.90 -5.68 -1.12
C PHE A 24 32.16 -4.94 -2.42
N SER A 25 32.87 -5.59 -3.35
CA SER A 25 33.10 -5.07 -4.69
C SER A 25 32.60 -6.04 -5.75
N ILE A 26 32.10 -5.50 -6.85
CA ILE A 26 31.81 -6.24 -8.09
C ILE A 26 32.63 -5.60 -9.19
N SER A 27 33.40 -6.43 -9.90
CA SER A 27 34.27 -5.98 -11.01
C SER A 27 35.21 -4.82 -10.64
N GLY A 28 35.74 -4.84 -9.40
CA GLY A 28 36.65 -3.81 -8.88
C GLY A 28 35.97 -2.53 -8.36
N THR A 29 34.66 -2.36 -8.56
CA THR A 29 33.90 -1.23 -8.00
C THR A 29 33.25 -1.61 -6.66
N VAL A 30 33.50 -0.82 -5.62
CA VAL A 30 32.86 -0.98 -4.31
C VAL A 30 31.38 -0.64 -4.40
N ILE A 31 30.55 -1.50 -3.83
CA ILE A 31 29.10 -1.35 -3.82
C ILE A 31 28.65 -0.74 -2.50
N PRO A 32 27.73 0.23 -2.51
CA PRO A 32 27.18 0.79 -1.29
C PRO A 32 26.35 -0.23 -0.49
N SER A 33 26.37 -0.06 0.82
CA SER A 33 25.53 -0.85 1.72
C SER A 33 24.06 -0.42 1.63
N ILE A 34 23.12 -1.29 1.97
CA ILE A 34 21.68 -0.94 2.05
C ILE A 34 21.44 0.13 3.13
N THR A 35 22.28 0.20 4.16
CA THR A 35 22.25 1.26 5.19
C THR A 35 22.58 2.63 4.60
N GLU A 36 23.56 2.70 3.70
CA GLU A 36 23.98 3.95 3.04
C GLU A 36 22.99 4.37 1.96
N GLN A 37 22.56 3.41 1.14
CA GLN A 37 21.66 3.64 0.03
C GLN A 37 20.65 2.51 -0.10
N PRO A 38 19.37 2.73 0.29
CA PRO A 38 18.33 1.73 0.15
C PRO A 38 18.07 1.40 -1.32
N VAL A 39 17.58 0.18 -1.58
CA VAL A 39 17.24 -0.27 -2.93
C VAL A 39 15.74 -0.10 -3.16
N LYS A 40 15.37 0.39 -4.34
CA LYS A 40 13.99 0.34 -4.81
C LYS A 40 13.85 -0.73 -5.90
N SER A 41 12.89 -1.63 -5.72
CA SER A 41 12.50 -2.63 -6.73
C SER A 41 10.98 -2.68 -6.82
N LEU A 42 10.43 -2.56 -8.03
CA LEU A 42 8.98 -2.59 -8.30
C LEU A 42 8.15 -1.66 -7.40
N GLY A 43 8.69 -0.49 -7.05
CA GLY A 43 8.02 0.44 -6.14
C GLY A 43 8.30 0.20 -4.65
N LYS A 44 8.64 -1.04 -4.26
CA LYS A 44 9.05 -1.40 -2.90
C LYS A 44 10.45 -0.87 -2.60
N LEU A 45 10.60 -0.24 -1.44
CA LEU A 45 11.87 0.22 -0.91
C LEU A 45 12.37 -0.74 0.16
N PHE A 46 13.59 -1.22 -0.01
CA PHE A 46 14.30 -2.09 0.92
C PHE A 46 15.35 -1.26 1.64
N ASP A 47 15.14 -1.10 2.94
CA ASP A 47 16.04 -0.44 3.86
C ASP A 47 16.74 -1.46 4.77
N SER A 48 17.61 -0.98 5.65
CA SER A 48 18.33 -1.83 6.60
C SER A 48 17.42 -2.43 7.68
N SER A 49 16.22 -1.88 7.89
CA SER A 49 15.27 -2.43 8.87
C SER A 49 14.63 -3.73 8.37
N LEU A 50 14.56 -3.92 7.04
CA LEU A 50 13.85 -5.03 6.37
C LEU A 50 12.38 -5.13 6.79
N LYS A 51 11.82 -4.06 7.36
CA LYS A 51 10.45 -4.00 7.83
C LYS A 51 9.63 -3.11 6.90
N ASP A 52 8.45 -3.60 6.56
CA ASP A 52 7.51 -2.87 5.72
C ASP A 52 6.65 -1.87 6.51
N THR A 53 6.85 -1.74 7.82
CA THR A 53 5.99 -0.97 8.74
C THR A 53 5.89 0.50 8.37
N ALA A 54 7.00 1.13 7.98
CA ALA A 54 7.00 2.55 7.58
C ALA A 54 6.22 2.76 6.28
N ALA A 55 6.34 1.83 5.33
CA ALA A 55 5.61 1.90 4.07
C ALA A 55 4.10 1.71 4.29
N ILE A 56 3.71 0.74 5.15
CA ILE A 56 2.31 0.49 5.51
C ILE A 56 1.68 1.71 6.20
N GLN A 57 2.41 2.32 7.15
CA GLN A 57 1.95 3.53 7.83
C GLN A 57 1.74 4.67 6.84
N LYS A 58 2.70 4.90 5.94
CA LYS A 58 2.59 5.90 4.88
C LYS A 58 1.39 5.65 3.98
N SER A 59 1.15 4.40 3.54
CA SER A 59 -0.03 4.06 2.73
C SER A 59 -1.35 4.31 3.48
N THR A 60 -1.36 4.11 4.80
CA THR A 60 -2.53 4.40 5.66
C THR A 60 -2.86 5.89 5.67
N GLU A 61 -1.84 6.73 5.78
CA GLU A 61 -1.96 8.19 5.79
C GLU A 61 -2.37 8.72 4.40
N GLU A 62 -1.75 8.20 3.34
CA GLU A 62 -2.08 8.55 1.96
C GLU A 62 -3.53 8.20 1.63
N LEU A 63 -4.00 7.00 2.00
CA LEU A 63 -5.40 6.59 1.82
C LEU A 63 -6.36 7.56 2.54
N GLY A 64 -6.09 7.88 3.80
CA GLY A 64 -6.90 8.85 4.55
C GLY A 64 -6.92 10.23 3.90
N GLY A 65 -5.76 10.69 3.41
CA GLY A 65 -5.62 11.94 2.68
C GLY A 65 -6.40 11.95 1.37
N TRP A 66 -6.35 10.88 0.58
CA TRP A 66 -7.11 10.76 -0.67
C TRP A 66 -8.62 10.75 -0.43
N LEU A 67 -9.10 9.94 0.51
CA LEU A 67 -10.53 9.89 0.86
C LEU A 67 -11.04 11.25 1.35
N THR A 68 -10.27 11.95 2.19
CA THR A 68 -10.65 13.28 2.69
C THR A 68 -10.69 14.32 1.58
N LYS A 69 -9.74 14.28 0.63
CA LYS A 69 -9.75 15.17 -0.55
C LYS A 69 -10.97 14.93 -1.43
N VAL A 70 -11.32 13.66 -1.67
CA VAL A 70 -12.53 13.32 -2.43
C VAL A 70 -13.78 13.75 -1.68
N ASP A 71 -13.86 13.57 -0.36
CA ASP A 71 -15.02 14.00 0.44
C ASP A 71 -15.24 15.52 0.35
N LYS A 72 -14.16 16.30 0.38
CA LYS A 72 -14.18 17.78 0.31
C LYS A 72 -14.29 18.36 -1.10
N SER A 73 -14.31 17.54 -2.15
CA SER A 73 -14.33 17.99 -3.55
C SER A 73 -15.62 18.69 -4.01
N GLY A 74 -16.68 18.71 -3.19
CA GLY A 74 -18.00 19.23 -3.57
C GLY A 74 -18.75 18.38 -4.60
N LEU A 75 -18.18 17.27 -5.06
CA LEU A 75 -18.80 16.40 -6.06
C LEU A 75 -20.02 15.65 -5.52
N PRO A 76 -21.02 15.37 -6.37
CA PRO A 76 -22.08 14.41 -6.06
C PRO A 76 -21.51 13.04 -5.65
N GLY A 77 -22.20 12.37 -4.73
CA GLY A 77 -21.77 11.10 -4.15
C GLY A 77 -21.37 10.02 -5.14
N ARG A 78 -22.14 9.88 -6.23
CA ARG A 78 -21.84 8.93 -7.32
C ARG A 78 -20.46 9.14 -7.95
N PHE A 79 -20.03 10.39 -8.13
CA PHE A 79 -18.74 10.71 -8.74
C PHE A 79 -17.60 10.49 -7.75
N LYS A 80 -17.82 10.74 -6.45
CA LYS A 80 -16.86 10.40 -5.40
C LYS A 80 -16.61 8.89 -5.35
N ALA A 81 -17.67 8.09 -5.42
CA ALA A 81 -17.60 6.64 -5.44
C ALA A 81 -16.92 6.11 -6.72
N TRP A 82 -17.18 6.74 -7.88
CA TRP A 82 -16.48 6.46 -9.13
C TRP A 82 -14.96 6.74 -9.01
N ILE A 83 -14.58 7.89 -8.44
CA ILE A 83 -13.18 8.24 -8.20
C ILE A 83 -12.52 7.21 -7.28
N TYR A 84 -13.22 6.75 -6.24
CA TYR A 84 -12.71 5.67 -5.40
C TYR A 84 -12.38 4.42 -6.24
N GLN A 85 -13.36 3.92 -7.00
CA GLN A 85 -13.23 2.66 -7.74
C GLN A 85 -12.10 2.70 -8.78
N TYR A 86 -11.98 3.80 -9.53
CA TYR A 86 -11.06 3.87 -10.68
C TYR A 86 -9.74 4.59 -10.39
N SER A 87 -9.60 5.27 -9.25
CA SER A 87 -8.36 5.99 -8.92
C SER A 87 -7.73 5.60 -7.59
N ILE A 88 -8.53 5.53 -6.51
CA ILE A 88 -7.99 5.26 -5.17
C ILE A 88 -7.71 3.77 -5.02
N LEU A 89 -8.67 2.93 -5.38
CA LEU A 89 -8.57 1.49 -5.27
C LEU A 89 -7.30 0.92 -5.94
N PRO A 90 -6.99 1.18 -7.23
CA PRO A 90 -5.77 0.66 -7.85
C PRO A 90 -4.48 1.16 -7.18
N ARG A 91 -4.50 2.38 -6.61
CA ARG A 91 -3.35 2.92 -5.86
C ARG A 91 -3.13 2.25 -4.51
N VAL A 92 -4.19 1.73 -3.90
CA VAL A 92 -4.13 0.99 -2.62
C VAL A 92 -3.75 -0.48 -2.87
N LEU A 93 -4.29 -1.10 -3.91
CA LEU A 93 -3.99 -2.50 -4.26
C LEU A 93 -2.50 -2.71 -4.56
N TRP A 94 -1.83 -1.75 -5.19
CA TRP A 94 -0.41 -1.90 -5.51
C TRP A 94 0.50 -2.05 -4.28
N PRO A 95 0.45 -1.19 -3.24
CA PRO A 95 1.14 -1.41 -1.98
C PRO A 95 0.76 -2.73 -1.29
N LEU A 96 -0.52 -3.11 -1.31
CA LEU A 96 -0.97 -4.37 -0.70
C LEU A 96 -0.35 -5.60 -1.38
N LEU A 97 -0.11 -5.53 -2.70
CA LEU A 97 0.56 -6.59 -3.45
C LEU A 97 2.08 -6.63 -3.18
N MET A 98 2.71 -5.48 -2.99
CA MET A 98 4.18 -5.37 -2.85
C MET A 98 4.69 -5.64 -1.43
N TYR A 99 3.91 -5.24 -0.42
CA TYR A 99 4.32 -5.28 0.98
C TYR A 99 3.67 -6.46 1.70
N ALA A 100 4.35 -6.99 2.71
CA ALA A 100 3.75 -7.98 3.61
C ALA A 100 2.83 -7.27 4.60
N VAL A 101 1.60 -6.98 4.15
CA VAL A 101 0.62 -6.21 4.92
C VAL A 101 -0.24 -7.15 5.80
N PRO A 102 -0.31 -6.93 7.12
CA PRO A 102 -1.16 -7.75 7.99
C PRO A 102 -2.65 -7.58 7.64
N VAL A 103 -3.41 -8.67 7.68
CA VAL A 103 -4.86 -8.67 7.37
C VAL A 103 -5.63 -7.65 8.22
N THR A 104 -5.26 -7.49 9.50
CA THR A 104 -5.86 -6.49 10.40
C THR A 104 -5.75 -5.06 9.89
N THR A 105 -4.65 -4.73 9.19
CA THR A 105 -4.48 -3.40 8.59
C THR A 105 -5.31 -3.24 7.31
N VAL A 106 -5.46 -4.31 6.52
CA VAL A 106 -6.35 -4.33 5.33
C VAL A 106 -7.80 -4.13 5.75
N GLU A 107 -8.26 -4.84 6.77
CA GLU A 107 -9.60 -4.65 7.35
C GLU A 107 -9.81 -3.22 7.83
N SER A 108 -8.79 -2.61 8.43
CA SER A 108 -8.86 -1.21 8.88
C SER A 108 -9.04 -0.23 7.71
N PHE A 109 -8.43 -0.52 6.56
CA PHE A 109 -8.59 0.27 5.34
C PHE A 109 -10.00 0.12 4.80
N GLU A 110 -10.49 -1.11 4.73
CA GLU A 110 -11.82 -1.39 4.22
C GLU A 110 -12.90 -0.74 5.10
N ARG A 111 -12.78 -0.81 6.44
CA ARG A 111 -13.71 -0.12 7.36
C ARG A 111 -13.75 1.38 7.11
N LYS A 112 -12.59 2.02 6.93
CA LYS A 112 -12.51 3.45 6.61
C LYS A 112 -13.19 3.73 5.26
N ILE A 113 -12.82 3.00 4.21
CA ILE A 113 -13.38 3.15 2.87
C ILE A 113 -14.90 2.97 2.87
N SER A 114 -15.39 1.88 3.48
CA SER A 114 -16.82 1.59 3.63
C SER A 114 -17.57 2.74 4.29
N SER A 115 -17.00 3.37 5.32
CA SER A 115 -17.63 4.52 5.98
C SER A 115 -17.80 5.72 5.05
N PHE A 116 -16.80 6.01 4.20
CA PHE A 116 -16.87 7.08 3.21
C PHE A 116 -17.86 6.73 2.08
N LEU A 117 -17.81 5.52 1.55
CA LEU A 117 -18.72 5.07 0.49
C LEU A 117 -20.19 5.14 0.94
N ARG A 118 -20.52 4.63 2.14
CA ARG A 118 -21.88 4.73 2.68
C ARG A 118 -22.34 6.18 2.80
N ARG A 119 -21.48 7.06 3.31
CA ARG A 119 -21.77 8.49 3.44
C ARG A 119 -21.98 9.16 2.08
N TRP A 120 -21.15 8.86 1.08
CA TRP A 120 -21.26 9.45 -0.24
C TRP A 120 -22.52 8.99 -0.97
N LEU A 121 -22.88 7.72 -0.84
CA LEU A 121 -24.04 7.13 -1.51
C LEU A 121 -25.36 7.33 -0.75
N GLY A 122 -25.32 7.88 0.47
CA GLY A 122 -26.50 8.05 1.31
C GLY A 122 -27.03 6.73 1.89
N LEU A 123 -26.19 5.71 1.98
CA LEU A 123 -26.57 4.40 2.52
C LEU A 123 -26.62 4.44 4.07
N PRO A 124 -27.50 3.65 4.70
CA PRO A 124 -27.55 3.57 6.15
C PRO A 124 -26.25 3.00 6.71
N ARG A 125 -25.82 3.50 7.88
CA ARG A 125 -24.58 3.06 8.54
C ARG A 125 -24.58 1.58 8.91
N SER A 126 -25.78 1.02 9.16
CA SER A 126 -26.03 -0.38 9.48
C SER A 126 -25.94 -1.33 8.28
N LEU A 127 -25.78 -0.82 7.05
CA LEU A 127 -25.60 -1.66 5.88
C LEU A 127 -24.30 -2.47 6.00
N ASN A 128 -24.41 -3.79 5.85
CA ASN A 128 -23.27 -4.70 5.93
C ASN A 128 -22.28 -4.47 4.79
N SER A 129 -21.00 -4.72 5.05
CA SER A 129 -19.96 -4.66 4.01
C SER A 129 -20.23 -5.68 2.90
N ASP A 130 -20.79 -6.84 3.21
CA ASP A 130 -21.19 -7.85 2.21
C ASP A 130 -22.25 -7.32 1.25
N ALA A 131 -23.16 -6.46 1.72
CA ALA A 131 -24.14 -5.80 0.87
C ALA A 131 -23.51 -4.71 -0.01
N LEU A 132 -22.39 -4.13 0.42
CA LEU A 132 -21.68 -3.07 -0.28
C LEU A 132 -20.79 -3.60 -1.41
N TYR A 133 -20.13 -4.74 -1.18
CA TYR A 133 -19.15 -5.34 -2.09
C TYR A 133 -19.64 -6.63 -2.77
N GLY A 134 -20.78 -7.17 -2.34
CA GLY A 134 -21.29 -8.44 -2.82
C GLY A 134 -21.80 -8.39 -4.26
N THR A 135 -21.43 -9.40 -5.04
CA THR A 135 -21.84 -9.58 -6.44
C THR A 135 -23.11 -10.40 -6.61
N ILE A 136 -23.55 -11.11 -5.57
CA ILE A 136 -24.70 -12.03 -5.61
C ILE A 136 -25.98 -11.38 -5.03
N ASN A 137 -25.85 -10.21 -4.41
CA ASN A 137 -26.98 -9.52 -3.78
C ASN A 137 -27.93 -8.91 -4.81
N THR A 138 -29.17 -8.67 -4.39
CA THR A 138 -30.19 -7.98 -5.21
C THR A 138 -29.76 -6.57 -5.59
N LEU A 139 -29.01 -5.89 -4.72
CA LEU A 139 -28.34 -4.62 -5.01
C LEU A 139 -26.87 -4.90 -5.35
N GLN A 140 -26.53 -4.91 -6.63
CA GLN A 140 -25.14 -5.02 -7.09
C GLN A 140 -24.55 -3.62 -7.25
N LEU A 141 -23.63 -3.25 -6.38
CA LEU A 141 -22.88 -2.01 -6.52
C LEU A 141 -21.54 -2.31 -7.22
N PRO A 142 -21.06 -1.42 -8.11
CA PRO A 142 -19.81 -1.63 -8.84
C PRO A 142 -18.58 -1.28 -7.97
N PHE A 143 -18.56 -1.75 -6.73
CA PHE A 143 -17.45 -1.51 -5.79
C PHE A 143 -16.77 -2.81 -5.44
N SER A 144 -15.44 -2.78 -5.49
CA SER A 144 -14.62 -3.90 -5.05
C SER A 144 -14.11 -3.66 -3.64
N GLY A 145 -14.23 -4.68 -2.79
CA GLY A 145 -13.63 -4.73 -1.47
C GLY A 145 -12.10 -4.87 -1.55
N LEU A 146 -11.44 -4.72 -0.42
CA LEU A 146 -10.02 -5.01 -0.28
C LEU A 146 -9.78 -6.43 0.24
N THR A 147 -10.74 -6.96 1.00
CA THR A 147 -10.78 -8.36 1.42
C THR A 147 -11.55 -9.18 0.39
N GLU A 148 -10.96 -10.30 -0.06
CA GLU A 148 -11.67 -11.37 -0.77
C GLU A 148 -12.43 -12.27 0.19
#